data_AF-A0A3P7JS06-F1
#
_entry.id   AF-A0A3P7JS06-F1
#
_cell.length_a   1.000
_cell.length_b   1.000
_cell.length_c   1.000
_cell.angle_alpha   90.00
_cell.angle_beta   90.00
_cell.angle_gamma   90.00
#
_symmetry.space_group_name_H-M   'P 1'
#
loop_
_entity.id
_entity.type
_entity.pdbx_description
1 polymer ?
#
loop_
_entity_poly.entity_id
_entity_poly.type
_entity_poly.pdbx_seq_one_letter_code
_entity_poly.pdbx_strand_id
1 'polypeptide(L)'
;MLLAVLFWLFGSYVFRTINCLPDFIKEMPAAKRKEYEALYKHRPKLTRTEFYDLCEDWAERQGAKIKSQYHQYRLDEEQYIAKRDRILRDRLDGSNGSDAAKNYLRKLLDLQSNMDITLKAYETAEEEMRHSVLFDVLQEATELWNLLDAAHID
;
A
#
# COMPACT_ATOMS: atom_id res chain seq x y z
N MET A 1 -3.33 -22.49 9.20
CA MET A 1 -2.83 -21.45 10.12
C MET A 1 -1.58 -20.73 9.62
N LEU A 2 -0.59 -21.42 9.01
CA LEU A 2 0.62 -20.77 8.44
C LEU A 2 0.36 -19.77 7.30
N LEU A 3 -0.62 -20.03 6.42
CA LEU A 3 -0.98 -19.13 5.31
C LEU A 3 -1.45 -17.74 5.75
N ALA A 4 -2.12 -17.63 6.90
CA ALA A 4 -2.63 -16.36 7.41
C ALA A 4 -1.52 -15.46 8.00
N VAL A 5 -0.40 -16.07 8.43
CA VAL A 5 0.75 -15.35 8.99
C VAL A 5 1.60 -14.74 7.88
N LEU A 6 1.77 -15.45 6.76
CA LEU A 6 2.49 -14.93 5.58
C LEU A 6 1.74 -13.77 4.90
N PHE A 7 0.41 -13.80 4.87
CA PHE A 7 -0.43 -12.69 4.39
C PHE A 7 -0.26 -11.39 5.21
N TRP A 8 0.18 -11.51 6.47
CA TRP A 8 0.47 -10.37 7.35
C TRP A 8 1.90 -9.82 7.18
N LEU A 9 2.86 -10.65 6.77
CA LEU A 9 4.28 -10.30 6.73
C LEU A 9 4.64 -9.35 5.58
N PHE A 10 3.96 -9.46 4.43
CA PHE A 10 4.29 -8.68 3.24
C PHE A 10 3.65 -7.28 3.17
N GLY A 11 3.23 -6.70 4.29
CA GLY A 11 2.88 -5.28 4.31
C GLY A 11 1.61 -4.94 3.53
N SER A 12 0.51 -5.62 3.84
CA SER A 12 -0.84 -5.14 3.47
C SER A 12 -1.12 -3.71 3.96
N TYR A 13 -0.24 -3.11 4.78
CA TYR A 13 -0.29 -1.74 5.27
C TYR A 13 -0.47 -0.68 4.18
N VAL A 14 0.25 -0.79 3.03
CA VAL A 14 0.12 0.17 1.91
C VAL A 14 -1.31 0.19 1.35
N PHE A 15 -1.99 -0.95 1.39
CA PHE A 15 -3.38 -1.10 0.98
C PHE A 15 -4.39 -1.06 2.14
N ARG A 16 -3.95 -1.05 3.41
CA ARG A 16 -4.81 -1.13 4.61
C ARG A 16 -4.78 0.14 5.46
N THR A 17 -4.40 1.28 4.89
CA THR A 17 -4.53 2.64 5.46
C THR A 17 -5.95 3.04 5.93
N ILE A 18 -6.92 2.12 5.95
CA ILE A 18 -8.25 2.25 6.59
C ILE A 18 -8.15 2.77 8.04
N ASN A 19 -7.04 2.52 8.74
CA ASN A 19 -6.86 2.93 10.14
C ASN A 19 -6.07 4.24 10.35
N CYS A 20 -5.59 4.90 9.29
CA CYS A 20 -4.80 6.13 9.41
C CYS A 20 -5.48 7.26 8.61
N LEU A 21 -6.57 7.81 9.17
CA LEU A 21 -7.17 9.03 8.63
C LEU A 21 -6.11 10.15 8.57
N PRO A 22 -6.10 11.00 7.51
CA PRO A 22 -5.24 12.18 7.48
C PRO A 22 -5.51 13.07 8.69
N ASP A 23 -4.48 13.72 9.24
CA ASP A 23 -4.62 14.47 10.49
C ASP A 23 -5.63 15.62 10.37
N PHE A 24 -5.66 16.30 9.22
CA PHE A 24 -6.66 17.35 8.99
C PHE A 24 -8.10 16.82 9.00
N ILE A 25 -8.34 15.55 8.65
CA ILE A 25 -9.66 14.90 8.75
C ILE A 25 -10.01 14.58 10.21
N LYS A 26 -9.02 14.22 11.04
CA LYS A 26 -9.22 13.98 12.49
C LYS A 26 -9.65 15.25 13.22
N GLU A 27 -9.20 16.40 12.75
CA GLU A 27 -9.58 17.71 13.31
C GLU A 27 -10.96 18.21 12.84
N MET A 28 -11.55 17.60 11.82
CA MET A 28 -12.87 18.00 11.32
C MET A 28 -14.01 17.64 12.29
N PRO A 29 -15.15 18.37 12.19
CA PRO A 29 -16.38 17.99 12.89
C PRO A 29 -16.79 16.55 12.57
N ALA A 30 -17.37 15.86 13.56
CA ALA A 30 -17.71 14.44 13.47
C ALA A 30 -18.57 14.08 12.24
N ALA A 31 -19.49 14.96 11.84
CA ALA A 31 -20.31 14.76 10.64
C ALA A 31 -19.47 14.68 9.36
N LYS A 32 -18.52 15.62 9.20
CA LYS A 32 -17.61 15.66 8.04
C LYS A 32 -16.62 14.51 8.02
N ARG A 33 -16.12 14.12 9.20
CA ARG A 33 -15.29 12.93 9.32
C ARG A 33 -16.01 11.66 8.86
N LYS A 34 -17.28 11.49 9.26
CA LYS A 34 -18.12 10.37 8.81
C LYS A 34 -18.38 10.39 7.30
N GLU A 35 -18.54 11.56 6.69
CA GLU A 35 -18.63 11.67 5.22
C GLU A 35 -17.37 11.12 4.54
N TYR A 36 -16.18 11.51 5.01
CA TYR A 36 -14.92 11.02 4.48
C TYR A 36 -14.73 9.52 4.71
N GLU A 37 -14.98 9.02 5.92
CA GLU A 37 -14.92 7.60 6.26
C GLU A 37 -15.86 6.76 5.37
N ALA A 38 -17.01 7.30 4.98
CA ALA A 38 -17.95 6.60 4.11
C ALA A 38 -17.38 6.34 2.70
N LEU A 39 -16.41 7.13 2.22
CA LEU A 39 -15.75 6.93 0.92
C LEU A 39 -15.02 5.58 0.86
N TYR A 40 -14.51 5.09 1.99
CA TYR A 40 -13.80 3.80 2.08
C TYR A 40 -14.67 2.59 1.69
N LYS A 41 -16.00 2.74 1.67
CA LYS A 41 -16.92 1.71 1.14
C LYS A 41 -16.70 1.42 -0.35
N HIS A 42 -16.15 2.37 -1.10
CA HIS A 42 -15.87 2.24 -2.53
C HIS A 42 -14.49 1.63 -2.81
N ARG A 43 -13.58 1.70 -1.84
CA ARG A 43 -12.17 1.30 -1.98
C ARG A 43 -11.94 -0.11 -2.53
N PRO A 44 -12.73 -1.16 -2.19
CA PRO A 44 -12.52 -2.49 -2.77
C PRO A 44 -12.76 -2.57 -4.28
N LYS A 45 -13.46 -1.58 -4.87
CA LYS A 45 -13.86 -1.56 -6.28
C LYS A 45 -13.06 -0.56 -7.12
N LEU A 46 -12.30 0.32 -6.48
CA LEU A 46 -11.55 1.37 -7.13
C LEU A 46 -10.06 1.03 -7.11
N THR A 47 -9.32 1.54 -8.09
CA THR A 47 -7.86 1.63 -8.01
C THR A 47 -7.45 2.62 -6.93
N ARG A 48 -6.15 2.66 -6.59
CA ARG A 48 -5.66 3.65 -5.61
C ARG A 48 -5.82 5.07 -6.17
N THR A 49 -5.49 5.27 -7.44
CA THR A 49 -5.68 6.53 -8.17
C THR A 49 -7.15 6.96 -8.14
N GLU A 50 -8.08 6.09 -8.53
CA GLU A 50 -9.51 6.39 -8.56
C GLU A 50 -10.07 6.69 -7.16
N PHE A 51 -9.58 5.99 -6.13
CA PHE A 51 -9.96 6.29 -4.76
C PHE A 51 -9.45 7.66 -4.30
N TYR A 52 -8.21 8.03 -4.67
CA TYR A 52 -7.67 9.35 -4.36
C TYR A 52 -8.42 10.46 -5.10
N ASP A 53 -8.81 10.24 -6.36
CA ASP A 53 -9.64 11.18 -7.12
C ASP A 53 -11.02 11.36 -6.47
N LEU A 54 -11.66 10.27 -6.03
CA LEU A 54 -12.94 10.33 -5.30
C LEU A 54 -12.84 11.18 -4.02
N CYS A 55 -11.76 11.03 -3.27
CA CYS A 55 -11.52 11.80 -2.06
C CYS A 55 -11.16 13.27 -2.35
N GLU A 56 -10.48 13.56 -3.46
CA GLU A 56 -10.20 14.92 -3.94
C GLU A 56 -11.49 15.65 -4.33
N ASP A 57 -12.38 14.98 -5.08
CA ASP A 57 -13.71 15.47 -5.42
C ASP A 57 -14.55 15.79 -4.18
N TRP A 58 -14.46 14.96 -3.13
CA TRP A 58 -15.11 15.22 -1.86
C TRP A 58 -14.49 16.44 -1.15
N ALA A 59 -13.16 16.55 -1.15
CA ALA A 59 -12.43 17.63 -0.50
C ALA A 59 -12.73 18.98 -1.14
N GLU A 60 -12.85 19.04 -2.47
CA GLU A 60 -13.24 20.23 -3.21
C GLU A 60 -14.60 20.79 -2.76
N ARG A 61 -15.57 19.92 -2.49
CA ARG A 61 -16.90 20.31 -2.00
C ARG A 61 -16.89 20.86 -0.56
N GLN A 62 -15.82 20.64 0.19
CA GLN A 62 -15.66 21.20 1.55
C GLN A 62 -15.03 22.60 1.55
N GLY A 63 -14.57 23.09 0.40
CA GLY A 63 -13.96 24.41 0.22
C GLY A 63 -12.43 24.39 0.09
N ALA A 64 -11.89 25.55 -0.30
CA ALA A 64 -10.50 25.68 -0.75
C ALA A 64 -9.44 25.19 0.26
N LYS A 65 -9.66 25.40 1.56
CA LYS A 65 -8.73 24.94 2.60
C LYS A 65 -8.61 23.41 2.62
N ILE A 66 -9.73 22.71 2.65
CA ILE A 66 -9.75 21.24 2.70
C ILE A 66 -9.23 20.64 1.39
N LYS A 67 -9.60 21.24 0.25
CA LYS A 67 -9.03 20.88 -1.06
C LYS A 67 -7.50 20.91 -1.04
N SER A 68 -6.91 22.02 -0.58
CA SER A 68 -5.45 22.16 -0.51
C SER A 68 -4.80 21.16 0.46
N GLN A 69 -5.42 20.90 1.61
CA GLN A 69 -4.90 19.92 2.58
C GLN A 69 -4.94 18.49 2.04
N TYR A 70 -6.02 18.12 1.37
CA TYR A 70 -6.13 16.81 0.74
C TYR A 70 -5.15 16.65 -0.42
N HIS A 71 -5.00 17.67 -1.26
CA HIS A 71 -4.04 17.65 -2.36
C HIS A 71 -2.61 17.43 -1.86
N GLN A 72 -2.19 18.14 -0.81
CA GLN A 72 -0.88 17.93 -0.20
C GLN A 72 -0.74 16.51 0.38
N TYR A 73 -1.75 16.03 1.11
CA TYR A 73 -1.76 14.66 1.64
C TYR A 73 -1.59 13.62 0.53
N ARG A 74 -2.30 13.76 -0.59
CA ARG A 74 -2.16 12.87 -1.76
C ARG A 74 -0.73 12.88 -2.31
N LEU A 75 -0.15 14.07 -2.50
CA LEU A 75 1.23 14.19 -2.97
C LEU A 75 2.22 13.50 -2.03
N ASP A 76 2.05 13.69 -0.72
CA ASP A 76 2.92 13.07 0.30
C ASP A 76 2.80 11.54 0.28
N GLU A 77 1.58 11.00 0.12
CA GLU A 77 1.35 9.56 0.02
C GLU A 77 1.98 8.96 -1.25
N GLU A 78 1.79 9.60 -2.40
CA GLU A 78 2.36 9.17 -3.68
C GLU A 78 3.90 9.20 -3.64
N GLN A 79 4.48 10.26 -3.07
CA GLN A 79 5.92 10.36 -2.84
C GLN A 79 6.42 9.29 -1.86
N TYR A 80 5.68 9.01 -0.79
CA TYR A 80 6.03 7.97 0.17
C TYR A 80 6.03 6.58 -0.48
N ILE A 81 5.01 6.26 -1.28
CA ILE A 81 4.94 4.99 -2.02
C ILE A 81 6.15 4.84 -2.95
N ALA A 82 6.48 5.87 -3.73
CA ALA A 82 7.63 5.85 -4.63
C ALA A 82 8.97 5.75 -3.88
N LYS A 83 9.12 6.50 -2.78
CA LYS A 83 10.32 6.45 -1.92
C LYS A 83 10.50 5.06 -1.32
N ARG A 84 9.42 4.48 -0.78
CA ARG A 84 9.42 3.14 -0.20
C ARG A 84 9.81 2.08 -1.22
N ASP A 85 9.21 2.12 -2.41
CA ASP A 85 9.55 1.18 -3.50
C ASP A 85 11.05 1.26 -3.84
N ARG A 86 11.57 2.46 -4.08
CA ARG A 86 12.99 2.67 -4.37
C ARG A 86 13.90 2.11 -3.27
N ILE A 87 13.67 2.50 -2.02
CA ILE A 87 14.51 2.08 -0.89
C ILE A 87 14.50 0.56 -0.72
N LEU A 88 13.32 -0.07 -0.85
CA LEU A 88 13.23 -1.53 -0.71
C LEU A 88 13.89 -2.26 -1.86
N ARG A 89 13.85 -1.72 -3.08
CA ARG A 89 14.60 -2.27 -4.21
C ARG A 89 16.10 -2.15 -3.99
N ASP A 90 16.58 -0.98 -3.56
CA ASP A 90 18.01 -0.78 -3.27
C ASP A 90 18.51 -1.77 -2.20
N ARG A 91 17.75 -1.92 -1.11
CA ARG A 91 18.04 -2.88 -0.03
C ARG A 91 17.99 -4.33 -0.53
N LEU A 92 17.02 -4.65 -1.38
CA LEU A 92 16.89 -5.99 -1.97
C LEU A 92 18.04 -6.29 -2.93
N ASP A 93 18.45 -5.34 -3.76
CA ASP A 93 19.55 -5.52 -4.68
C ASP A 93 20.87 -5.77 -3.93
N GLY A 94 21.09 -5.06 -2.82
CA GLY A 94 22.23 -5.27 -1.93
C GLY A 94 22.16 -6.50 -1.01
N SER A 95 21.02 -7.21 -0.95
CA SER A 95 20.87 -8.37 -0.07
C SER A 95 21.41 -9.67 -0.68
N ASN A 96 21.91 -10.55 0.20
CA ASN A 96 22.28 -11.91 -0.15
C ASN A 96 21.04 -12.80 -0.13
N GLY A 97 20.65 -13.32 -1.29
CA GLY A 97 19.54 -14.26 -1.43
C GLY A 97 19.48 -14.81 -2.85
N SER A 98 18.73 -15.89 -3.04
CA SER A 98 18.56 -16.53 -4.33
C SER A 98 17.85 -15.62 -5.33
N ASP A 99 18.18 -15.78 -6.61
CA ASP A 99 17.50 -15.05 -7.68
C ASP A 99 15.99 -15.30 -7.67
N ALA A 100 15.56 -16.51 -7.30
CA ALA A 100 14.14 -16.85 -7.21
C ALA A 100 13.43 -16.02 -6.13
N ALA A 101 14.01 -15.94 -4.92
CA ALA A 101 13.44 -15.17 -3.82
C ALA A 101 13.44 -13.67 -4.13
N LYS A 102 14.56 -13.13 -4.66
CA LYS A 102 14.66 -11.73 -5.06
C LYS A 102 13.67 -11.38 -6.17
N ASN A 103 13.46 -12.26 -7.16
CA ASN A 103 12.49 -12.03 -8.23
C ASN A 103 11.04 -12.07 -7.73
N TYR A 104 10.71 -12.95 -6.78
CA TYR A 104 9.41 -12.93 -6.13
C TYR A 104 9.16 -11.58 -5.44
N LEU A 105 10.14 -11.09 -4.66
CA LEU A 105 10.03 -9.81 -3.95
C LEU A 105 9.97 -8.60 -4.89
N ARG A 106 10.70 -8.59 -6.02
CA ARG A 106 10.59 -7.53 -7.02
C ARG A 106 9.18 -7.44 -7.60
N LYS A 107 8.58 -8.58 -7.96
CA LYS A 107 7.19 -8.63 -8.45
C LYS A 107 6.20 -8.15 -7.39
N LEU A 108 6.44 -8.50 -6.13
CA LEU A 108 5.60 -8.05 -5.02
C LEU A 108 5.69 -6.53 -4.86
N LEU A 109 6.89 -5.95 -4.96
CA LEU A 109 7.09 -4.50 -4.94
C LEU A 109 6.38 -3.83 -6.12
N ASP A 110 6.46 -4.40 -7.34
CA ASP A 110 5.73 -3.91 -8.51
C ASP A 110 4.22 -3.86 -8.26
N LEU A 111 3.65 -4.90 -7.64
CA LEU A 111 2.23 -4.92 -7.26
C LEU A 111 1.89 -3.86 -6.20
N GLN A 112 2.77 -3.64 -5.22
CA GLN A 112 2.53 -2.68 -4.14
C GLN A 112 2.57 -1.22 -4.62
N SER A 113 3.51 -0.89 -5.51
CA SER A 113 3.68 0.44 -6.08
C SER A 113 2.67 0.75 -7.18
N ASN A 114 1.96 -0.25 -7.71
CA ASN A 114 0.98 -0.04 -8.76
C ASN A 114 -0.25 0.72 -8.22
N MET A 115 -0.47 1.92 -8.76
CA MET A 115 -1.57 2.81 -8.38
C MET A 115 -2.88 2.48 -9.10
N ASP A 116 -2.79 1.72 -10.19
CA ASP A 116 -3.86 1.51 -11.17
C ASP A 116 -4.48 0.11 -11.08
N ILE A 117 -4.22 -0.60 -9.99
CA ILE A 117 -4.90 -1.85 -9.66
C ILE A 117 -5.83 -1.67 -8.47
N THR A 118 -6.94 -2.39 -8.50
CA THR A 118 -7.86 -2.46 -7.36
C THR A 118 -7.26 -3.29 -6.23
N LEU A 119 -7.75 -3.10 -5.00
CA LEU A 119 -7.38 -3.95 -3.87
C LEU A 119 -7.62 -5.44 -4.17
N LYS A 120 -8.77 -5.76 -4.78
CA LYS A 120 -9.10 -7.14 -5.13
C LYS A 120 -8.12 -7.71 -6.16
N ALA A 121 -7.75 -6.92 -7.19
CA ALA A 121 -6.77 -7.35 -8.18
C ALA A 121 -5.38 -7.58 -7.55
N TYR A 122 -4.97 -6.71 -6.63
CA TYR A 122 -3.75 -6.91 -5.83
C TYR A 122 -3.80 -8.22 -5.03
N GLU A 123 -4.87 -8.44 -4.25
CA GLU A 123 -5.02 -9.64 -3.41
C GLU A 123 -5.01 -10.93 -4.25
N THR A 124 -5.70 -10.94 -5.39
CA THR A 124 -5.67 -12.07 -6.32
C THR A 124 -4.27 -12.29 -6.90
N ALA A 125 -3.60 -11.25 -7.40
CA ALA A 125 -2.28 -11.39 -8.02
C ALA A 125 -1.22 -11.84 -7.01
N GLU A 126 -1.25 -11.31 -5.78
CA GLU A 126 -0.34 -11.72 -4.71
C GLU A 126 -0.57 -13.18 -4.31
N GLU A 127 -1.83 -13.62 -4.18
CA GLU A 127 -2.17 -15.01 -3.89
C GLU A 127 -1.70 -15.97 -4.99
N GLU A 128 -1.93 -15.62 -6.26
CA GLU A 128 -1.44 -16.39 -7.41
C GLU A 128 0.09 -16.47 -7.42
N MET A 129 0.77 -15.36 -7.20
CA MET A 129 2.23 -15.32 -7.10
C MET A 129 2.74 -16.25 -5.98
N ARG A 130 2.14 -16.19 -4.79
CA ARG A 130 2.50 -17.01 -3.64
C ARG A 130 2.33 -18.51 -3.92
N HIS A 131 1.28 -18.90 -4.64
CA HIS A 131 1.04 -20.30 -5.00
C HIS A 131 1.87 -20.78 -6.21
N SER A 132 2.43 -19.86 -6.99
CA SER A 132 3.25 -20.20 -8.17
C SER A 132 4.71 -20.53 -7.87
N VAL A 133 5.18 -20.26 -6.65
CA VAL A 133 6.57 -20.49 -6.23
C VAL A 133 6.69 -21.69 -5.30
N LEU A 134 7.89 -22.30 -5.27
CA LEU A 134 8.22 -23.35 -4.32
C LEU A 134 8.22 -22.81 -2.88
N PHE A 135 7.89 -23.68 -1.92
CA PHE A 135 7.85 -23.31 -0.51
C PHE A 135 9.17 -22.71 -0.01
N ASP A 136 10.31 -23.30 -0.37
CA ASP A 136 11.62 -22.82 0.07
C ASP A 136 11.94 -21.41 -0.47
N VAL A 137 11.49 -21.10 -1.69
CA VAL A 137 11.63 -19.76 -2.29
C VAL A 137 10.80 -18.75 -1.51
N LEU A 138 9.57 -19.12 -1.12
CA LEU A 138 8.68 -18.26 -0.34
C LEU A 138 9.23 -18.03 1.08
N GLN A 139 9.79 -19.07 1.70
CA GLN A 139 10.42 -18.95 3.01
C GLN A 139 11.61 -17.99 2.96
N GLU A 140 12.53 -18.18 2.02
CA GLU A 140 13.68 -17.29 1.84
C GLU A 140 13.24 -15.85 1.53
N ALA A 141 12.26 -15.66 0.65
CA ALA A 141 11.71 -14.34 0.37
C ALA A 141 11.13 -13.66 1.62
N THR A 142 10.52 -14.43 2.53
CA THR A 142 10.00 -13.91 3.80
C THR A 142 11.15 -13.47 4.72
N GLU A 143 12.21 -14.27 4.82
CA GLU A 143 13.40 -13.93 5.61
C GLU A 143 14.08 -12.67 5.06
N LEU A 144 14.28 -12.60 3.75
CA LEU A 144 14.80 -11.42 3.07
C LEU A 144 13.94 -10.19 3.34
N TRP A 145 12.62 -10.29 3.18
CA TRP A 145 11.70 -9.18 3.40
C TRP A 145 11.79 -8.58 4.80
N ASN A 146 11.92 -9.44 5.82
CA ASN A 146 12.11 -8.99 7.21
C ASN A 146 13.43 -8.24 7.39
N LEU A 147 14.48 -8.62 6.66
CA LEU A 147 15.78 -7.92 6.67
C LEU A 147 15.75 -6.59 5.90
N LEU A 148 14.87 -6.44 4.91
CA LEU A 148 14.71 -5.17 4.18
C LEU A 148 14.14 -4.06 5.07
N ASP A 149 13.61 -4.40 6.24
CA ASP A 149 13.06 -3.46 7.20
C ASP A 149 12.01 -2.51 6.59
N ALA A 150 10.96 -3.11 6.04
CA ALA A 150 9.91 -2.40 5.31
C ALA A 150 9.06 -1.44 6.16
N ALA A 151 9.25 -1.44 7.48
CA ALA A 151 8.60 -0.54 8.43
C ALA A 151 9.37 0.79 8.61
N HIS A 152 10.67 0.82 8.33
CA HIS A 152 11.51 1.99 8.51
C HIS A 152 12.05 2.50 7.16
N ILE A 153 11.35 3.49 6.60
CA ILE A 153 11.64 4.12 5.30
C ILE A 153 12.20 5.53 5.55
N ASP A 154 13.48 5.57 5.91
CA ASP A 154 14.24 6.80 6.18
C ASP A 154 14.57 7.61 4.92
#